data_AF-A0A963HGK1-F1
#
_entry.id   AF-A0A963HGK1-F1
#
_cell.length_a   1.000
_cell.length_b   1.000
_cell.length_c   1.000
_cell.angle_alpha   90.00
_cell.angle_beta   90.00
_cell.angle_gamma   90.00
#
_symmetry.space_group_name_H-M   'P 1'
#
loop_
_entity.id
_entity.type
_entity.pdbx_description
1 polymer ?
#
loop_
_entity_poly.entity_id
_entity_poly.type
_entity_poly.pdbx_seq_one_letter_code
_entity_poly.pdbx_strand_id
1 'polypeptide(L)'
;AVRPYADVYGRLTYDNFDGVDATVQHAFGDGLLRFKAFGGRTRGSVFLNQREHPVPIGRSFGATLDWIGAELSLKLSWGNMVSTRSDLYAPLRPLLHGVAQGAHALGDYGLAAQASTLASEITDSNRIGYLGAALAWERGPFSLQLMGTEMSMTVFPGFEGWGAGATAAYRMGRWKPYVTWSRSILDPKDRQLDLNRPIPGALPAALAGYPVAVDYLRGVYPSIMGYTRHDQATIGAGVRYDVADNVALKLQVDRVDAKRSSTLLDDRGYVTGPRALTVFSATLDFVF
;
A
#
# COMPACT_ATOMS: atom_id res chain seq x y z
N ALA A 1 5.84 -1.14 -21.07
CA ALA A 1 5.49 -2.42 -20.41
C ALA A 1 4.04 -2.79 -20.69
N VAL A 2 3.69 -4.06 -20.54
CA VAL A 2 2.31 -4.58 -20.58
C VAL A 2 1.60 -4.27 -19.26
N ARG A 3 2.27 -4.57 -18.14
CA ARG A 3 1.69 -4.43 -16.80
C ARG A 3 2.24 -3.18 -16.10
N PRO A 4 1.38 -2.35 -15.48
CA PRO A 4 1.83 -1.38 -14.49
C PRO A 4 2.56 -2.09 -13.33
N TYR A 5 3.46 -1.40 -12.65
CA TYR A 5 4.16 -2.00 -11.50
C TYR A 5 3.17 -2.29 -10.37
N ALA A 6 2.84 -3.56 -10.16
CA ALA A 6 1.93 -3.97 -9.08
C ALA A 6 2.48 -3.57 -7.70
N ASP A 7 3.81 -3.53 -7.56
CA ASP A 7 4.49 -3.08 -6.34
C ASP A 7 4.22 -1.60 -6.00
N VAL A 8 3.92 -0.76 -7.00
CA VAL A 8 3.61 0.66 -6.79
C VAL A 8 2.10 0.91 -6.82
N TYR A 9 1.42 0.45 -7.88
CA TYR A 9 0.01 0.76 -8.12
C TYR A 9 -0.97 -0.18 -7.40
N GLY A 10 -0.56 -1.41 -7.06
CA GLY A 10 -1.43 -2.42 -6.44
C GLY A 10 -1.89 -2.09 -5.02
N ARG A 11 -1.60 -0.87 -4.53
CA ARG A 11 -1.93 -0.38 -3.19
C ARG A 11 -3.11 0.58 -3.15
N LEU A 12 -3.59 1.01 -4.30
CA LEU A 12 -4.78 1.85 -4.42
C LEU A 12 -5.98 0.92 -4.61
N THR A 13 -6.82 0.80 -3.59
CA THR A 13 -7.98 -0.12 -3.58
C THR A 13 -9.23 0.69 -3.26
N TYR A 14 -9.70 1.44 -4.25
CA TYR A 14 -10.98 2.14 -4.17
C TYR A 14 -11.73 1.90 -5.48
N ASP A 15 -13.02 1.65 -5.35
CA ASP A 15 -13.88 1.34 -6.48
C ASP A 15 -14.44 2.63 -7.11
N ASN A 16 -14.70 3.64 -6.28
CA ASN A 16 -15.37 4.87 -6.70
C ASN A 16 -14.76 6.13 -6.07
N PHE A 17 -14.70 7.21 -6.87
CA PHE A 17 -14.37 8.56 -6.42
C PHE A 17 -15.36 9.57 -6.99
N ASP A 18 -16.10 10.26 -6.11
CA ASP A 18 -17.00 11.36 -6.46
C ASP A 18 -16.44 12.67 -5.92
N GLY A 19 -15.94 13.53 -6.80
CA GLY A 19 -15.25 14.73 -6.37
C GLY A 19 -15.18 15.82 -7.42
N VAL A 20 -14.41 16.83 -7.07
CA VAL A 20 -14.09 17.96 -7.94
C VAL A 20 -12.58 18.07 -8.05
N ASP A 21 -12.11 18.57 -9.18
CA ASP A 21 -10.73 18.96 -9.35
C ASP A 21 -10.62 20.30 -10.08
N ALA A 22 -9.51 20.99 -9.81
CA ALA A 22 -9.13 22.21 -10.48
C ALA A 22 -7.72 22.04 -11.01
N THR A 23 -7.52 22.40 -12.28
CA THR A 23 -6.22 22.31 -12.95
C THR A 23 -5.85 23.68 -13.50
N VAL A 24 -4.64 24.14 -13.16
CA VAL A 24 -4.02 25.35 -13.73
C VAL A 24 -2.77 24.92 -14.47
N GLN A 25 -2.61 25.42 -15.69
CA GLN A 25 -1.46 25.14 -16.52
C GLN A 25 -0.86 26.44 -17.06
N HIS A 26 0.47 26.49 -17.10
CA HIS A 26 1.21 27.65 -17.57
C HIS A 26 2.47 27.20 -18.32
N ALA A 27 2.79 27.88 -19.41
CA ALA A 27 4.06 27.66 -20.09
C ALA A 27 5.21 28.11 -19.16
N PHE A 28 6.22 27.28 -18.99
CA PHE A 28 7.38 27.58 -18.15
C PHE A 28 8.64 27.07 -18.82
N GLY A 29 9.47 28.01 -19.28
CA GLY A 29 10.63 27.71 -20.13
C GLY A 29 10.18 27.12 -21.47
N ASP A 30 10.74 25.97 -21.81
CA ASP A 30 10.42 25.16 -22.99
C ASP A 30 9.33 24.09 -22.73
N GLY A 31 8.73 24.10 -21.53
CA GLY A 31 7.75 23.11 -21.12
C GLY A 31 6.43 23.72 -20.61
N LEU A 32 5.55 22.83 -20.16
CA LEU A 32 4.28 23.14 -19.52
C LEU A 32 4.33 22.74 -18.05
N LEU A 33 4.14 23.72 -17.16
CA LEU A 33 3.89 23.46 -15.76
C LEU A 33 2.38 23.26 -15.55
N ARG A 34 1.99 22.18 -14.88
CA ARG A 34 0.60 21.88 -14.55
C ARG A 34 0.45 21.58 -13.08
N PHE A 35 -0.39 22.35 -12.39
CA PHE A 35 -0.82 22.08 -11.04
C PHE A 35 -2.27 21.58 -11.06
N LYS A 36 -2.55 20.46 -10.41
CA LYS A 36 -3.91 19.94 -10.21
C LYS A 36 -4.14 19.72 -8.73
N ALA A 37 -5.27 20.18 -8.21
CA ALA A 37 -5.76 19.83 -6.89
C ALA A 37 -7.12 19.13 -7.02
N PHE A 38 -7.35 18.10 -6.22
CA PHE A 38 -8.61 17.34 -6.24
C PHE A 38 -9.07 17.00 -4.83
N GLY A 39 -10.38 16.84 -4.67
CA GLY A 39 -11.00 16.47 -3.41
C GLY A 39 -12.37 15.86 -3.62
N GLY A 40 -12.68 14.80 -2.88
CA GLY A 40 -13.93 14.08 -3.08
C GLY A 40 -14.19 13.00 -2.04
N ARG A 41 -15.31 12.31 -2.24
CA ARG A 41 -15.70 11.12 -1.49
C ARG A 41 -15.18 9.90 -2.21
N THR A 42 -14.67 8.95 -1.43
CA THR A 42 -14.14 7.68 -1.92
C THR A 42 -14.92 6.56 -1.28
N ARG A 43 -15.33 5.57 -2.09
CA ARG A 43 -16.09 4.41 -1.65
C ARG A 43 -15.50 3.15 -2.27
N GLY A 44 -15.68 2.03 -1.61
CA GLY A 44 -15.29 0.73 -2.13
C GLY A 44 -15.11 -0.29 -1.03
N SER A 45 -14.50 -1.41 -1.38
CA SER A 45 -14.15 -2.47 -0.45
C SER A 45 -12.79 -3.07 -0.77
N VAL A 46 -12.14 -3.62 0.25
CA VAL A 46 -10.93 -4.43 0.05
C VAL A 46 -11.26 -5.85 0.50
N PHE A 47 -11.00 -6.85 -0.34
CA PHE A 47 -11.22 -8.24 0.05
C PHE A 47 -9.90 -8.86 0.51
N LEU A 48 -9.80 -9.22 1.79
CA LEU A 48 -8.60 -9.80 2.41
C LEU A 48 -9.00 -10.85 3.45
N ASN A 49 -8.35 -12.02 3.43
CA ASN A 49 -8.58 -13.14 4.36
C ASN A 49 -10.05 -13.60 4.41
N GLN A 50 -10.65 -13.80 3.23
CA GLN A 50 -12.07 -14.16 3.09
C GLN A 50 -13.06 -13.15 3.68
N ARG A 51 -12.61 -11.93 3.99
CA ARG A 51 -13.46 -10.87 4.50
C ARG A 51 -13.38 -9.66 3.60
N GLU A 52 -14.56 -9.12 3.33
CA GLU A 52 -14.68 -7.78 2.77
C GLU A 52 -14.42 -6.75 3.88
N HIS A 53 -13.58 -5.78 3.58
CA HIS A 53 -13.29 -4.62 4.40
C HIS A 53 -13.92 -3.40 3.71
N PRO A 54 -15.20 -3.09 4.01
CA PRO A 54 -15.88 -1.99 3.34
C PRO A 54 -15.29 -0.66 3.79
N VAL A 55 -15.26 0.28 2.85
CA VAL A 55 -14.93 1.69 3.06
C VAL A 55 -16.18 2.51 2.71
N PRO A 56 -17.19 2.53 3.60
CA PRO A 56 -18.49 3.12 3.29
C PRO A 56 -18.42 4.65 3.18
N ILE A 57 -17.53 5.28 3.94
CA ILE A 57 -17.32 6.73 3.95
C ILE A 57 -15.82 7.04 3.94
N GLY A 58 -15.28 7.29 2.75
CA GLY A 58 -13.94 7.82 2.54
C GLY A 58 -13.98 9.27 2.05
N ARG A 59 -12.96 10.05 2.40
CA ARG A 59 -12.65 11.36 1.84
C ARG A 59 -11.22 11.34 1.37
N SER A 60 -10.99 11.60 0.09
CA SER A 60 -9.65 11.71 -0.49
C SER A 60 -9.44 13.12 -1.00
N PHE A 61 -8.24 13.64 -0.79
CA PHE A 61 -7.79 14.89 -1.38
C PHE A 61 -6.31 14.80 -1.71
N GLY A 62 -5.89 15.59 -2.68
CA GLY A 62 -4.50 15.57 -3.10
C GLY A 62 -4.19 16.65 -4.11
N ALA A 63 -2.92 16.71 -4.46
CA ALA A 63 -2.42 17.62 -5.46
C ALA A 63 -1.31 16.96 -6.28
N THR A 64 -1.17 17.38 -7.53
CA THR A 64 -0.05 17.01 -8.38
C THR A 64 0.56 18.25 -9.00
N LEU A 65 1.88 18.24 -9.13
CA LEU A 65 2.65 19.21 -9.87
C LEU A 65 3.42 18.47 -10.95
N ASP A 66 3.12 18.77 -12.21
CA ASP A 66 3.80 18.20 -13.36
C ASP A 66 4.59 19.29 -14.09
N TRP A 67 5.79 18.97 -14.54
CA TRP A 67 6.48 19.73 -15.58
C TRP A 67 6.65 18.83 -16.81
N ILE A 68 6.21 19.29 -17.97
CA ILE A 68 6.16 18.51 -19.21
C ILE A 68 6.94 19.26 -20.29
N GLY A 69 8.16 18.83 -20.56
CA GLY A 69 8.99 19.29 -21.68
C GLY A 69 8.95 18.33 -22.87
N ALA A 70 9.73 18.63 -23.90
CA ALA A 70 9.78 17.83 -25.13
C ALA A 70 10.33 16.41 -24.91
N GLU A 71 11.38 16.28 -24.10
CA GLU A 71 12.07 15.00 -23.86
C GLU A 71 11.95 14.52 -22.42
N LEU A 72 11.62 15.40 -21.48
CA LEU A 72 11.59 15.11 -20.06
C LEU A 72 10.24 15.53 -19.50
N SER A 73 9.64 14.67 -18.67
CA SER A 73 8.48 14.98 -17.86
C SER A 73 8.75 14.60 -16.42
N LEU A 74 8.41 15.49 -15.49
CA LEU A 74 8.52 15.31 -14.06
C LEU A 74 7.15 15.41 -13.44
N LYS A 75 6.89 14.62 -12.41
CA LYS A 75 5.65 14.64 -11.65
C LYS A 75 5.94 14.50 -10.17
N LEU A 76 5.35 15.38 -9.38
CA LEU A 76 5.21 15.26 -7.94
C LEU A 76 3.73 15.09 -7.61
N SER A 77 3.44 14.26 -6.62
CA SER A 77 2.08 13.97 -6.19
C SER A 77 2.05 13.83 -4.68
N TRP A 78 1.02 14.40 -4.07
CA TRP A 78 0.71 14.24 -2.67
C TRP A 78 -0.76 13.93 -2.52
N GLY A 79 -1.09 13.02 -1.62
CA GLY A 79 -2.46 12.63 -1.37
C GLY A 79 -2.69 12.24 0.07
N ASN A 80 -3.90 12.46 0.54
CA ASN A 80 -4.36 11.97 1.82
C ASN A 80 -5.75 11.38 1.66
N MET A 81 -6.00 10.30 2.39
CA MET A 81 -7.31 9.73 2.54
C MET A 81 -7.64 9.63 4.03
N VAL A 82 -8.85 10.02 4.38
CA VAL A 82 -9.48 9.70 5.66
C VAL A 82 -10.68 8.82 5.38
N SER A 83 -10.80 7.67 6.02
CA SER A 83 -12.01 6.85 5.93
C SER A 83 -12.51 6.40 7.29
N THR A 84 -13.82 6.18 7.41
CA THR A 84 -14.37 5.44 8.54
C THR A 84 -13.97 3.98 8.41
N ARG A 85 -13.40 3.43 9.47
CA ARG A 85 -12.92 2.06 9.48
C ARG A 85 -14.07 1.05 9.58
N SER A 86 -13.81 -0.19 9.14
CA SER A 86 -14.51 -1.38 9.64
C SER A 86 -14.34 -1.51 11.17
N ASP A 87 -15.43 -1.86 11.85
CA ASP A 87 -15.52 -2.19 13.27
C ASP A 87 -14.71 -3.44 13.68
N LEU A 88 -14.03 -4.09 12.74
CA LEU A 88 -13.25 -5.32 12.93
C LEU A 88 -12.34 -5.31 14.17
N TYR A 89 -11.70 -4.18 14.44
CA TYR A 89 -10.76 -4.04 15.56
C TYR A 89 -11.37 -3.35 16.79
N ALA A 90 -12.62 -2.89 16.70
CA ALA A 90 -13.31 -2.28 17.83
C ALA A 90 -13.38 -3.20 19.08
N PRO A 91 -13.59 -4.53 18.94
CA PRO A 91 -13.55 -5.46 20.08
C PRO A 91 -12.20 -5.55 20.80
N LEU A 92 -11.10 -5.14 20.16
CA LEU A 92 -9.77 -5.16 20.81
C LEU A 92 -9.61 -4.04 21.83
N ARG A 93 -10.31 -2.91 21.67
CA ARG A 93 -10.26 -1.79 22.62
C ARG A 93 -10.59 -2.20 24.05
N PRO A 94 -11.76 -2.81 24.36
CA PRO A 94 -12.08 -3.22 25.71
C PRO A 94 -11.13 -4.30 26.24
N LEU A 95 -10.62 -5.20 25.38
CA LEU A 95 -9.62 -6.20 25.77
C LEU A 95 -8.30 -5.55 26.19
N LEU A 96 -7.80 -4.59 25.41
CA LEU A 96 -6.59 -3.83 25.72
C LEU A 96 -6.77 -2.98 26.99
N HIS A 97 -7.95 -2.38 27.20
CA HIS A 97 -8.25 -1.71 28.46
C HIS A 97 -8.25 -2.68 29.66
N GLY A 98 -8.82 -3.89 29.50
CA GLY A 98 -8.78 -4.92 30.53
C GLY A 98 -7.35 -5.37 30.87
N VAL A 99 -6.51 -5.57 29.84
CA VAL A 99 -5.08 -5.84 30.04
C VAL A 99 -4.38 -4.67 30.71
N ALA A 100 -4.68 -3.43 30.32
CA ALA A 100 -4.08 -2.26 30.93
C ALA A 100 -4.41 -2.15 32.43
N GLN A 101 -5.68 -2.36 32.79
CA GLN A 101 -6.14 -2.34 34.18
C GLN A 101 -5.56 -3.47 35.01
N GLY A 102 -5.54 -4.70 34.47
CA GLY A 102 -4.98 -5.86 35.15
C GLY A 102 -3.46 -5.75 35.35
N ALA A 103 -2.73 -5.32 34.32
CA ALA A 103 -1.29 -5.08 34.40
C ALA A 103 -0.98 -3.99 35.45
N HIS A 104 -1.74 -2.89 35.45
CA HIS A 104 -1.59 -1.83 36.45
C HIS A 104 -1.85 -2.34 37.88
N ALA A 105 -2.91 -3.14 38.09
CA ALA A 105 -3.24 -3.72 39.40
C ALA A 105 -2.15 -4.69 39.91
N LEU A 106 -1.39 -5.30 39.01
CA LEU A 106 -0.27 -6.20 39.32
C LEU A 106 1.09 -5.47 39.39
N GLY A 107 1.11 -4.14 39.21
CA GLY A 107 2.33 -3.35 39.25
C GLY A 107 3.16 -3.34 37.95
N ASP A 108 2.63 -3.90 36.85
CA ASP A 108 3.25 -3.84 35.53
C ASP A 108 2.80 -2.57 34.77
N TYR A 109 3.35 -1.44 35.20
CA TYR A 109 3.04 -0.14 34.59
C TYR A 109 3.50 -0.03 33.13
N GLY A 110 4.51 -0.81 32.73
CA GLY A 110 5.02 -0.82 31.36
C GLY A 110 4.01 -1.43 30.39
N LEU A 111 3.52 -2.64 30.70
CA LEU A 111 2.48 -3.27 29.90
C LEU A 111 1.17 -2.49 29.96
N ALA A 112 0.84 -1.90 31.12
CA ALA A 112 -0.35 -1.07 31.26
C ALA A 112 -0.32 0.14 30.32
N ALA A 113 0.81 0.85 30.25
CA ALA A 113 0.99 1.99 29.35
C ALA A 113 0.95 1.57 27.87
N GLN A 114 1.59 0.46 27.52
CA GLN A 114 1.57 -0.10 26.15
C GLN A 114 0.14 -0.44 25.70
N ALA A 115 -0.60 -1.19 26.51
CA ALA A 115 -1.97 -1.60 26.19
C ALA A 115 -2.93 -0.40 26.11
N SER A 116 -2.80 0.57 27.02
CA SER A 116 -3.61 1.80 27.00
C SER A 116 -3.34 2.65 25.76
N THR A 117 -2.06 2.85 25.42
CA THR A 117 -1.66 3.59 24.20
C THR A 117 -2.26 2.93 22.97
N LEU A 118 -2.09 1.60 22.83
CA LEU A 118 -2.62 0.87 21.69
C LEU A 118 -4.15 0.94 21.61
N ALA A 119 -4.85 0.85 22.75
CA ALA A 119 -6.31 1.03 22.79
C ALA A 119 -6.73 2.42 22.27
N SER A 120 -5.99 3.47 22.63
CA SER A 120 -6.25 4.84 22.15
C SER A 120 -5.98 5.03 20.66
N GLU A 121 -5.06 4.25 20.08
CA GLU A 121 -4.76 4.29 18.65
C GLU A 121 -5.82 3.57 17.80
N ILE A 122 -6.61 2.68 18.41
CA ILE A 122 -7.76 2.09 17.74
C ILE A 122 -8.88 3.12 17.72
N THR A 123 -8.92 3.92 16.66
CA THR A 123 -9.97 4.93 16.44
C THR A 123 -10.94 4.47 15.36
N ASP A 124 -12.04 5.20 15.22
CA ASP A 124 -13.08 4.90 14.22
C ASP A 124 -12.72 5.40 12.81
N SER A 125 -11.56 6.05 12.66
CA SER A 125 -11.08 6.59 11.39
C SER A 125 -9.71 6.02 11.01
N ASN A 126 -9.48 5.76 9.74
CA ASN A 126 -8.16 5.52 9.18
C ASN A 126 -7.67 6.77 8.46
N ARG A 127 -6.36 7.01 8.50
CA ARG A 127 -5.71 8.02 7.68
C ARG A 127 -4.54 7.42 6.92
N ILE A 128 -4.57 7.54 5.60
CA ILE A 128 -3.53 7.05 4.70
C ILE A 128 -2.93 8.24 3.95
N GLY A 129 -1.62 8.40 4.03
CA GLY A 129 -0.85 9.43 3.34
C GLY A 129 -0.03 8.85 2.20
N TYR A 130 0.07 9.61 1.11
CA TYR A 130 0.85 9.27 -0.08
C TYR A 130 1.70 10.47 -0.49
N LEU A 131 2.97 10.21 -0.79
CA LEU A 131 3.85 11.15 -1.47
C LEU A 131 4.50 10.38 -2.63
N GLY A 132 4.50 10.95 -3.83
CA GLY A 132 5.02 10.26 -5.00
C GLY A 132 5.75 11.20 -5.93
N ALA A 133 6.78 10.67 -6.59
CA ALA A 133 7.51 11.33 -7.64
C ALA A 133 7.65 10.39 -8.84
N ALA A 134 7.60 10.95 -10.05
CA ALA A 134 7.86 10.23 -11.27
C ALA A 134 8.64 11.07 -12.27
N LEU A 135 9.42 10.39 -13.09
CA LEU A 135 10.21 10.95 -14.17
C LEU A 135 9.99 10.10 -15.42
N ALA A 136 9.78 10.75 -16.55
CA ALA A 136 9.80 10.11 -17.85
C ALA A 136 10.77 10.88 -18.75
N TRP A 137 11.70 10.17 -19.38
CA TRP A 137 12.66 10.75 -20.31
C TRP A 137 12.65 9.96 -21.61
N GLU A 138 12.51 10.64 -22.75
CA GLU A 138 12.60 10.04 -24.08
C GLU A 138 13.49 10.91 -24.97
N ARG A 139 14.55 10.32 -25.54
CA ARG A 139 15.43 10.98 -26.50
C ARG A 139 15.84 10.00 -27.59
N GLY A 140 15.47 10.32 -28.83
CA GLY A 140 15.72 9.45 -29.98
C GLY A 140 15.14 8.05 -29.75
N PRO A 141 15.95 6.97 -29.85
CA PRO A 141 15.47 5.61 -29.63
C PRO A 141 15.30 5.22 -28.16
N PHE A 142 15.84 5.99 -27.21
CA PHE A 142 15.83 5.65 -25.79
C PHE A 142 14.60 6.20 -25.06
N SER A 143 14.03 5.40 -24.17
CA SER A 143 13.04 5.88 -23.19
C SER A 143 13.30 5.28 -21.81
N LEU A 144 13.22 6.11 -20.77
CA LEU A 144 13.35 5.77 -19.37
C LEU A 144 12.12 6.29 -18.61
N GLN A 145 11.55 5.47 -17.74
CA GLN A 145 10.50 5.87 -16.81
C GLN A 145 10.88 5.42 -15.41
N LEU A 146 10.83 6.32 -14.45
CA LEU A 146 11.09 6.08 -13.03
C LEU A 146 9.88 6.55 -12.22
N MET A 147 9.57 5.84 -11.15
CA MET A 147 8.64 6.31 -10.15
C MET A 147 8.98 5.81 -8.77
N GLY A 148 8.62 6.59 -7.76
CA GLY A 148 8.70 6.25 -6.36
C GLY A 148 7.51 6.81 -5.61
N THR A 149 7.05 6.08 -4.61
CA THR A 149 5.96 6.48 -3.72
C THR A 149 6.32 6.12 -2.29
N GLU A 150 6.14 7.04 -1.37
CA GLU A 150 6.07 6.78 0.06
C GLU A 150 4.61 6.67 0.48
N MET A 151 4.34 5.73 1.38
CA MET A 151 3.01 5.45 1.90
C MET A 151 3.05 5.31 3.40
N SER A 152 2.07 5.89 4.09
CA SER A 152 1.91 5.71 5.52
C SER A 152 0.45 5.60 5.93
N MET A 153 0.22 4.85 7.00
CA MET A 153 -1.05 4.75 7.67
C MET A 153 -0.83 4.98 9.16
N THR A 154 -1.51 5.99 9.72
CA THR A 154 -1.22 6.47 11.08
C THR A 154 -2.08 5.83 12.16
N VAL A 155 -3.12 5.07 11.80
CA VAL A 155 -4.06 4.45 12.75
C VAL A 155 -3.85 2.94 12.77
N PHE A 156 -3.88 2.34 13.97
CA PHE A 156 -3.63 0.91 14.20
C PHE A 156 -4.45 -0.01 13.30
N PRO A 157 -3.94 -1.08 12.64
CA PRO A 157 -2.51 -1.31 12.44
C PRO A 157 -1.94 -0.24 11.51
N GLY A 158 -1.01 0.55 12.03
CA GLY A 158 -0.28 1.53 11.25
C GLY A 158 0.81 0.85 10.43
N PHE A 159 1.22 1.51 9.35
CA PHE A 159 2.38 1.12 8.57
C PHE A 159 3.07 2.33 7.96
N GLU A 160 4.31 2.14 7.54
CA GLU A 160 5.05 3.05 6.69
C GLU A 160 5.86 2.25 5.68
N GLY A 161 6.21 2.88 4.57
CA GLY A 161 7.03 2.22 3.58
C GLY A 161 7.01 2.93 2.25
N TRP A 162 7.53 2.25 1.25
CA TRP A 162 7.73 2.81 -0.07
C TRP A 162 7.57 1.76 -1.17
N GLY A 163 7.30 2.25 -2.37
CA GLY A 163 7.32 1.50 -3.61
C GLY A 163 8.10 2.27 -4.66
N ALA A 164 8.87 1.58 -5.49
CA ALA A 164 9.57 2.18 -6.61
C ALA A 164 9.50 1.27 -7.84
N GLY A 165 9.59 1.89 -9.02
CA GLY A 165 9.54 1.20 -10.30
C GLY A 165 10.34 1.92 -11.37
N ALA A 166 10.93 1.15 -12.27
CA ALA A 166 11.71 1.64 -13.39
C ALA A 166 11.43 0.82 -14.66
N THR A 167 11.38 1.49 -15.81
CA THR A 167 11.34 0.86 -17.13
C THR A 167 12.34 1.56 -18.04
N ALA A 168 13.21 0.79 -18.68
CA ALA A 168 14.10 1.29 -19.73
C ALA A 168 13.81 0.54 -21.03
N ALA A 169 13.79 1.26 -22.15
CA ALA A 169 13.51 0.68 -23.46
C ALA A 169 14.34 1.33 -24.56
N TYR A 170 14.52 0.59 -25.66
CA TYR A 170 15.24 1.04 -26.84
C TYR A 170 14.46 0.69 -28.09
N ARG A 171 14.26 1.65 -29.01
CA ARG A 171 13.52 1.46 -30.26
C ARG A 171 14.45 1.11 -31.42
N MET A 172 14.12 0.04 -32.12
CA MET A 172 14.83 -0.55 -33.27
C MET A 172 13.83 -0.77 -34.40
N GLY A 173 13.53 0.28 -35.17
CA GLY A 173 12.46 0.25 -36.16
C GLY A 173 11.11 -0.07 -35.50
N ARG A 174 10.51 -1.20 -35.88
CA ARG A 174 9.21 -1.69 -35.39
C ARG A 174 9.30 -2.41 -34.04
N TRP A 175 10.50 -2.65 -33.53
CA TRP A 175 10.72 -3.34 -32.26
C TRP A 175 11.10 -2.34 -31.17
N LYS A 176 10.53 -2.50 -29.97
CA LYS A 176 10.92 -1.76 -28.76
C LYS A 176 11.06 -2.73 -27.59
N PRO A 177 12.20 -3.45 -27.48
CA PRO A 177 12.53 -4.20 -26.27
C PRO A 177 12.64 -3.28 -25.05
N TYR A 178 12.30 -3.83 -23.89
CA TYR A 178 12.35 -3.11 -22.63
C TYR A 178 12.62 -4.05 -21.45
N VAL A 179 13.17 -3.48 -20.39
CA VAL A 179 13.33 -4.12 -19.08
C VAL A 179 12.61 -3.32 -18.02
N THR A 180 12.10 -4.00 -17.01
CA THR A 180 11.37 -3.41 -15.89
C THR A 180 11.93 -3.89 -14.57
N TRP A 181 11.93 -3.03 -13.57
CA TRP A 181 12.20 -3.37 -12.18
C TRP A 181 11.19 -2.67 -11.29
N SER A 182 10.74 -3.32 -10.23
CA SER A 182 9.99 -2.68 -9.17
C SER A 182 10.21 -3.36 -7.84
N ARG A 183 10.01 -2.62 -6.76
CA ARG A 183 10.05 -3.14 -5.40
C ARG A 183 9.12 -2.33 -4.51
N SER A 184 8.50 -2.98 -3.54
CA SER A 184 7.85 -2.28 -2.45
C SER A 184 8.10 -2.95 -1.11
N ILE A 185 8.22 -2.12 -0.09
CA ILE A 185 8.39 -2.51 1.30
C ILE A 185 7.37 -1.72 2.11
N LEU A 186 6.54 -2.42 2.87
CA LEU A 186 5.70 -1.83 3.91
C LEU A 186 6.02 -2.52 5.21
N ASP A 187 6.40 -1.75 6.22
CA ASP A 187 6.62 -2.23 7.56
C ASP A 187 5.52 -1.70 8.48
N PRO A 188 4.98 -2.56 9.35
CA PRO A 188 4.11 -2.12 10.43
C PRO A 188 4.90 -1.13 11.28
N LYS A 189 4.25 -0.03 11.64
CA LYS A 189 4.85 0.84 12.64
C LYS A 189 4.93 0.03 13.93
N ASP A 190 6.15 -0.22 14.40
CA ASP A 190 6.34 -1.06 15.57
C ASP A 190 5.62 -0.42 16.76
N ARG A 191 4.88 -1.26 17.48
CA ARG A 191 4.11 -0.89 18.66
C ARG A 191 4.40 -1.95 19.69
N GLN A 192 5.18 -1.55 20.70
CA GLN A 192 5.52 -2.44 21.80
C GLN A 192 4.23 -2.86 22.50
N LEU A 193 3.96 -4.15 22.49
CA LEU A 193 2.96 -4.80 23.31
C LEU A 193 3.56 -6.13 23.78
N ASP A 194 4.24 -6.09 24.93
CA ASP A 194 4.96 -7.23 25.48
C ASP A 194 4.03 -8.14 26.28
N LEU A 195 3.33 -9.03 25.57
CA LEU A 195 2.39 -9.99 26.16
C LEU A 195 3.07 -11.24 26.74
N ASN A 196 4.40 -11.34 26.66
CA ASN A 196 5.16 -12.50 27.15
C ASN A 196 5.61 -12.33 28.60
N ARG A 197 5.15 -11.28 29.28
CA ARG A 197 5.48 -11.02 30.68
C ARG A 197 4.89 -12.07 31.60
N PRO A 198 5.60 -12.43 32.69
CA PRO A 198 5.10 -13.40 33.66
C PRO A 198 3.78 -12.93 34.27
N ILE A 199 2.78 -13.81 34.30
CA ILE A 199 1.52 -13.58 35.00
C ILE A 199 1.57 -14.39 36.30
N PRO A 200 1.30 -13.78 37.47
CA PRO A 200 1.22 -14.51 38.74
C PRO A 200 0.18 -15.65 38.66
N GLY A 201 0.55 -16.83 39.13
CA GLY A 201 -0.32 -18.02 39.08
C GLY A 201 -1.55 -17.94 39.99
N ALA A 202 -1.50 -17.11 41.04
CA ALA A 202 -2.63 -16.82 41.92
C ALA A 202 -3.04 -15.36 41.78
N LEU A 203 -4.27 -15.12 41.32
CA LEU A 203 -4.83 -13.79 41.12
C LEU A 203 -6.09 -13.61 41.99
N PRO A 204 -6.35 -12.39 42.49
CA PRO A 204 -7.64 -12.06 43.08
C PRO A 204 -8.78 -12.33 42.09
N ALA A 205 -9.96 -12.70 42.60
CA ALA A 205 -11.13 -12.98 41.76
C ALA A 205 -11.47 -11.84 40.78
N ALA A 206 -11.26 -10.58 41.20
CA ALA A 206 -11.45 -9.39 40.37
C ALA A 206 -10.54 -9.34 39.12
N LEU A 207 -9.42 -10.08 39.11
CA LEU A 207 -8.45 -10.13 38.01
C LEU A 207 -8.49 -11.47 37.25
N ALA A 208 -9.49 -12.33 37.49
CA ALA A 208 -9.58 -13.65 36.85
C ALA A 208 -9.62 -13.59 35.31
N GLY A 209 -10.12 -12.49 34.73
CA GLY A 209 -10.16 -12.27 33.28
C GLY A 209 -8.83 -11.81 32.66
N TYR A 210 -7.86 -11.36 33.46
CA TYR A 210 -6.60 -10.81 32.97
C TYR A 210 -5.77 -11.82 32.15
N PRO A 211 -5.50 -13.06 32.65
CA PRO A 211 -4.75 -14.05 31.88
C PRO A 211 -5.43 -14.39 30.55
N VAL A 212 -6.77 -14.53 30.56
CA VAL A 212 -7.57 -14.85 29.37
C VAL A 212 -7.43 -13.74 28.31
N ALA A 213 -7.49 -12.48 28.72
CA ALA A 213 -7.33 -11.34 27.82
C ALA A 213 -5.92 -11.27 27.23
N VAL A 214 -4.88 -11.50 28.05
CA VAL A 214 -3.49 -11.54 27.58
C VAL A 214 -3.26 -12.69 26.60
N ASP A 215 -3.74 -13.89 26.91
CA ASP A 215 -3.59 -15.07 26.05
C ASP A 215 -4.30 -14.88 24.70
N TYR A 216 -5.51 -14.31 24.72
CA TYR A 216 -6.24 -13.98 23.49
C TYR A 216 -5.45 -12.98 22.64
N LEU A 217 -4.97 -11.88 23.21
CA LEU A 217 -4.18 -10.88 22.50
C LEU A 217 -2.87 -11.48 21.97
N ARG A 218 -2.24 -12.40 22.70
CA ARG A 218 -1.00 -13.07 22.27
C ARG A 218 -1.22 -13.90 21.00
N GLY A 219 -2.41 -14.50 20.87
CA GLY A 219 -2.81 -15.23 19.66
C GLY A 219 -3.11 -14.33 18.46
N VAL A 220 -3.84 -13.22 18.66
CA VAL A 220 -4.34 -12.41 17.53
C VAL A 220 -3.40 -11.30 17.09
N TYR A 221 -2.65 -10.69 18.01
CA TYR A 221 -1.86 -9.48 17.74
C TYR A 221 -0.78 -9.68 16.65
N PRO A 222 0.00 -10.78 16.64
CA PRO A 222 1.01 -11.00 15.59
C PRO A 222 0.40 -11.13 14.19
N SER A 223 -0.79 -11.73 14.08
CA SER A 223 -1.50 -11.84 12.80
C SER A 223 -1.95 -10.48 12.30
N ILE A 224 -2.51 -9.64 13.19
CA ILE A 224 -2.96 -8.28 12.84
C ILE A 224 -1.80 -7.45 12.32
N MET A 225 -0.67 -7.46 13.04
CA MET A 225 0.52 -6.71 12.63
C MET A 225 1.20 -7.33 11.41
N GLY A 226 1.09 -8.64 11.21
CA GLY A 226 1.58 -9.32 10.02
C GLY A 226 0.90 -8.86 8.73
N TYR A 227 -0.35 -8.40 8.79
CA TYR A 227 -1.11 -8.03 7.59
C TYR A 227 -0.60 -6.79 6.86
N THR A 228 -0.02 -5.84 7.58
CA THR A 228 0.51 -4.63 6.94
C THR A 228 1.92 -4.82 6.39
N ARG A 229 2.60 -5.94 6.71
CA ARG A 229 3.92 -6.27 6.17
C ARG A 229 3.87 -6.59 4.69
N HIS A 230 4.84 -6.06 3.95
CA HIS A 230 5.09 -6.41 2.57
C HIS A 230 6.55 -6.20 2.21
N ASP A 231 7.13 -7.12 1.46
CA ASP A 231 8.44 -7.01 0.81
C ASP A 231 8.38 -7.86 -0.46
N GLN A 232 8.18 -7.17 -1.59
CA GLN A 232 8.05 -7.78 -2.91
C GLN A 232 8.92 -7.03 -3.90
N ALA A 233 9.65 -7.77 -4.72
CA ALA A 233 10.40 -7.23 -5.84
C ALA A 233 10.01 -7.96 -7.12
N THR A 234 9.98 -7.23 -8.23
CA THR A 234 9.68 -7.74 -9.55
C THR A 234 10.77 -7.31 -10.52
N ILE A 235 11.29 -8.24 -11.31
CA ILE A 235 12.12 -7.93 -12.48
C ILE A 235 11.44 -8.50 -13.72
N GLY A 236 11.45 -7.74 -14.81
CA GLY A 236 10.78 -8.15 -16.03
C GLY A 236 11.55 -7.75 -17.28
N ALA A 237 11.27 -8.47 -18.34
CA ALA A 237 11.74 -8.17 -19.68
C ALA A 237 10.60 -8.37 -20.67
N GLY A 238 10.56 -7.54 -21.70
CA GLY A 238 9.52 -7.64 -22.70
C GLY A 238 9.88 -6.94 -23.99
N VAL A 239 8.98 -7.07 -24.95
CA VAL A 239 9.14 -6.47 -26.26
C VAL A 239 7.79 -5.97 -26.75
N ARG A 240 7.80 -4.77 -27.33
CA ARG A 240 6.72 -4.27 -28.17
C ARG A 240 7.11 -4.44 -29.64
N TYR A 241 6.18 -4.94 -30.44
CA TYR A 241 6.28 -5.03 -31.89
C TYR A 241 5.12 -4.26 -32.51
N ASP A 242 5.41 -3.21 -33.26
CA ASP A 242 4.41 -2.45 -34.00
C ASP A 242 4.03 -3.25 -35.26
N VAL A 243 2.85 -3.89 -35.25
CA VAL A 243 2.31 -4.77 -36.31
C VAL A 243 1.74 -3.94 -37.48
N ALA A 244 1.21 -2.77 -37.16
CA ALA A 244 0.80 -1.74 -38.10
C ALA A 244 0.90 -0.38 -37.38
N ASP A 245 0.68 0.73 -38.08
CA ASP A 245 0.75 2.07 -37.48
C ASP A 245 -0.24 2.24 -36.31
N ASN A 246 -1.34 1.49 -36.34
CA ASN A 246 -2.38 1.51 -35.33
C ASN A 246 -2.52 0.20 -34.55
N VAL A 247 -1.60 -0.76 -34.69
CA VAL A 247 -1.65 -2.06 -33.99
C VAL A 247 -0.28 -2.44 -33.44
N ALA A 248 -0.21 -2.80 -32.16
CA ALA A 248 1.02 -3.26 -31.52
C ALA A 248 0.83 -4.50 -30.65
N LEU A 249 1.66 -5.52 -30.87
CA LEU A 249 1.77 -6.68 -30.01
C LEU A 249 2.82 -6.41 -28.92
N LYS A 250 2.51 -6.72 -27.68
CA LYS A 250 3.48 -6.67 -26.57
C LYS A 250 3.54 -8.03 -25.88
N LEU A 251 4.75 -8.49 -25.60
CA LEU A 251 5.03 -9.69 -24.84
C LEU A 251 5.90 -9.31 -23.64
N GLN A 252 5.62 -9.90 -22.48
CA GLN A 252 6.38 -9.63 -21.24
C GLN A 252 6.47 -10.89 -20.37
N VAL A 253 7.63 -11.08 -19.76
CA VAL A 253 7.85 -12.04 -18.68
C VAL A 253 8.31 -11.30 -17.43
N ASP A 254 7.64 -11.56 -16.31
CA ASP A 254 7.97 -11.00 -15.00
C ASP A 254 8.34 -12.11 -14.03
N ARG A 255 9.45 -11.94 -13.32
CA ARG A 255 9.79 -12.72 -12.12
C ARG A 255 9.45 -11.88 -10.90
N VAL A 256 8.48 -12.34 -10.12
CA VAL A 256 8.06 -11.72 -8.85
C VAL A 256 8.60 -12.56 -7.71
N ASP A 257 9.38 -11.95 -6.84
CA ASP A 257 9.89 -12.54 -5.61
C ASP A 257 9.26 -11.81 -4.40
N ALA A 258 8.26 -12.45 -3.78
CA ALA A 258 7.54 -11.94 -2.63
C ALA A 258 8.06 -12.63 -1.36
N LYS A 259 8.91 -11.93 -0.58
CA LYS A 259 9.31 -12.43 0.75
C LYS A 259 8.13 -12.37 1.72
N ARG A 260 7.30 -11.34 1.59
CA ARG A 260 6.00 -11.18 2.24
C ARG A 260 5.11 -10.38 1.31
N SER A 261 3.86 -10.79 1.11
CA SER A 261 2.95 -9.98 0.30
C SER A 261 1.55 -9.95 0.87
N SER A 262 1.08 -8.73 1.20
CA SER A 262 -0.32 -8.44 1.51
C SER A 262 -1.24 -8.39 0.28
N THR A 263 -0.73 -8.63 -0.93
CA THR A 263 -1.52 -8.62 -2.18
C THR A 263 -1.52 -9.97 -2.91
N LEU A 264 -0.64 -10.90 -2.54
CA LEU A 264 -0.69 -12.29 -3.01
C LEU A 264 -1.50 -13.13 -2.03
N LEU A 265 -2.64 -13.63 -2.52
CA LEU A 265 -3.55 -14.46 -1.75
C LEU A 265 -3.50 -15.91 -2.26
N ASP A 266 -3.68 -16.88 -1.36
CA ASP A 266 -3.90 -18.28 -1.73
C ASP A 266 -5.32 -18.50 -2.28
N ASP A 267 -5.64 -19.74 -2.64
CA ASP A 267 -6.95 -20.18 -3.12
C ASP A 267 -8.08 -19.96 -2.09
N ARG A 268 -7.70 -19.78 -0.84
CA ARG A 268 -8.58 -19.47 0.29
C ARG A 268 -8.58 -17.98 0.63
N GLY A 269 -7.92 -17.12 -0.14
CA GLY A 269 -7.91 -15.68 0.10
C GLY A 269 -7.04 -15.24 1.28
N TYR A 270 -6.16 -16.09 1.83
CA TYR A 270 -5.19 -15.72 2.86
C TYR A 270 -3.90 -15.22 2.25
N VAL A 271 -3.26 -14.25 2.91
CA VAL A 271 -1.92 -13.79 2.54
C VAL A 271 -0.93 -14.95 2.50
N THR A 272 -0.21 -15.09 1.39
CA THR A 272 0.75 -16.18 1.24
C THR A 272 2.04 -15.90 2.02
N GLY A 273 2.68 -16.95 2.52
CA GLY A 273 4.08 -16.89 2.97
C GLY A 273 5.06 -16.56 1.83
N PRO A 274 6.38 -16.63 2.06
CA PRO A 274 7.38 -16.35 1.03
C PRO A 274 7.14 -17.18 -0.22
N ARG A 275 6.98 -16.52 -1.37
CA ARG A 275 6.73 -17.18 -2.65
C ARG A 275 7.37 -16.41 -3.79
N ALA A 276 7.62 -17.15 -4.86
CA ALA A 276 8.08 -16.56 -6.09
C ALA A 276 7.34 -17.15 -7.28
N LEU A 277 7.03 -16.31 -8.25
CA LEU A 277 6.17 -16.64 -9.37
C LEU A 277 6.69 -15.98 -10.65
N THR A 278 6.46 -16.66 -11.77
CA THR A 278 6.78 -16.15 -13.10
C THR A 278 5.49 -15.90 -13.84
N VAL A 279 5.29 -14.68 -14.33
CA VAL A 279 4.09 -14.27 -15.06
C VAL A 279 4.45 -14.03 -16.51
N PHE A 280 3.75 -14.69 -17.42
CA PHE A 280 3.82 -14.43 -18.85
C PHE A 280 2.60 -13.60 -19.26
N SER A 281 2.82 -12.54 -20.02
CA SER A 281 1.77 -11.64 -20.48
C SER A 281 1.90 -11.37 -21.97
N ALA A 282 0.75 -11.36 -22.66
CA ALA A 282 0.63 -10.97 -24.06
C ALA A 282 -0.56 -10.04 -24.22
N THR A 283 -0.37 -8.92 -24.92
CA THR A 283 -1.44 -7.94 -25.20
C THR A 283 -1.32 -7.43 -26.62
N LEU A 284 -2.47 -7.20 -27.26
CA LEU A 284 -2.57 -6.57 -28.57
C LEU A 284 -3.32 -5.25 -28.40
N ASP A 285 -2.63 -4.13 -28.62
CA ASP A 285 -3.21 -2.79 -28.57
C ASP A 285 -3.59 -2.35 -29.98
N PHE A 286 -4.78 -1.77 -30.15
CA PHE A 286 -5.22 -1.16 -31.40
C PHE A 286 -5.88 0.20 -31.16
N VAL A 287 -5.66 1.14 -32.09
CA VAL A 287 -6.31 2.46 -32.11
C VAL A 287 -7.20 2.52 -33.36
N PHE A 288 -8.45 2.96 -33.17
CA PHE A 288 -9.46 3.09 -34.23
C PHE A 288 -9.50 4.50 -34.80
#